data_AF-A0A961TBD3-F1
#
_entry.id   AF-A0A961TBD3-F1
#
_cell.length_a   1.000
_cell.length_b   1.000
_cell.length_c   1.000
_cell.angle_alpha   90.00
_cell.angle_beta   90.00
_cell.angle_gamma   90.00
#
_symmetry.space_group_name_H-M   'P 1'
#
loop_
_entity.id
_entity.type
_entity.pdbx_description
1 polymer ?
#
loop_
_entity_poly.entity_id
_entity_poly.type
_entity_poly.pdbx_seq_one_letter_code
_entity_poly.pdbx_strand_id
1 'polypeptide(L)'
;WGFDVAVTDASRAVAALSLQGPTSFATLRQAGLGELADLAPFGIRDIAMGEITITVSRTGFTGDLGYELWTAPEHAPQLWDGLMEAGRLHGIRPIGYAAVEMA
;
A
#
# COMPACT_ATOMS: atom_id res chain seq x y z
N TRP A 1 29.96 14.62 -19.50
CA TRP A 1 29.41 13.39 -18.93
C TRP A 1 29.01 13.70 -17.52
N GLY A 2 27.72 13.59 -17.20
CA GLY A 2 27.15 13.94 -15.91
C GLY A 2 25.66 14.22 -16.09
N PHE A 3 24.83 13.66 -15.22
CA PHE A 3 23.41 13.99 -15.16
C PHE A 3 23.22 15.17 -14.20
N ASP A 4 22.39 16.14 -14.59
CA ASP A 4 21.96 17.23 -13.71
C ASP A 4 20.78 16.74 -12.86
N VAL A 5 21.09 16.16 -11.69
CA VAL A 5 20.11 15.52 -10.80
C VAL A 5 20.39 15.83 -9.34
N ALA A 6 19.32 15.91 -8.55
CA ALA A 6 19.36 15.99 -7.10
C ALA A 6 18.82 14.69 -6.48
N VAL A 7 19.47 14.22 -5.42
CA VAL A 7 19.04 13.05 -4.64
C VAL A 7 18.75 13.51 -3.22
N THR A 8 17.57 13.16 -2.72
CA THR A 8 17.12 13.51 -1.37
C THR A 8 16.59 12.28 -0.65
N ASP A 9 16.81 12.21 0.65
CA ASP A 9 16.17 11.21 1.50
C ASP A 9 14.71 11.61 1.78
N ALA A 10 13.77 10.79 1.33
CA ALA A 10 12.34 10.98 1.51
C ALA A 10 11.74 10.14 2.65
N SER A 11 12.56 9.42 3.44
CA SER A 11 12.09 8.46 4.44
C SER A 11 11.16 9.08 5.50
N ARG A 12 11.33 10.39 5.79
CA ARG A 12 10.45 11.12 6.72
C ARG A 12 9.26 11.81 6.05
N ALA A 13 9.27 11.90 4.72
CA ALA A 13 8.22 12.55 3.94
C ALA A 13 7.15 11.56 3.46
N VAL A 14 7.35 10.26 3.67
CA VAL A 14 6.47 9.21 3.18
C VAL A 14 6.23 8.18 4.28
N ALA A 15 4.98 7.78 4.47
CA ALA A 15 4.61 6.60 5.23
C ALA A 15 4.25 5.46 4.27
N ALA A 16 4.59 4.23 4.64
CA ALA A 16 4.37 3.04 3.83
C ALA A 16 3.57 1.99 4.60
N LEU A 17 2.62 1.34 3.92
CA LEU A 17 1.90 0.17 4.40
C LEU A 17 2.00 -0.96 3.38
N SER A 18 2.24 -2.17 3.87
CA SER A 18 2.23 -3.38 3.06
C SER A 18 0.95 -4.16 3.33
N LEU A 19 0.15 -4.39 2.28
CA LEU A 19 -1.08 -5.16 2.35
C LEU A 19 -0.90 -6.46 1.56
N GLN A 20 -0.70 -7.56 2.30
CA GLN A 20 -0.29 -8.84 1.73
C GLN A 20 -1.36 -9.93 1.94
N GLY A 21 -1.45 -10.87 1.00
CA GLY A 21 -2.28 -12.06 1.08
C GLY A 21 -3.40 -12.11 0.03
N PRO A 22 -4.10 -13.25 -0.06
CA PRO A 22 -4.97 -13.57 -1.20
C PRO A 22 -6.23 -12.70 -1.26
N THR A 23 -6.58 -12.04 -0.16
CA THR A 23 -7.73 -11.13 -0.04
C THR A 23 -7.34 -9.65 -0.11
N SER A 24 -6.06 -9.32 -0.34
CA SER A 24 -5.56 -7.94 -0.36
C SER A 24 -6.33 -7.04 -1.36
N PHE A 25 -6.57 -7.51 -2.58
CA PHE A 25 -7.38 -6.74 -3.55
C PHE A 25 -8.85 -6.60 -3.14
N ALA A 26 -9.43 -7.61 -2.50
CA ALA A 26 -10.80 -7.52 -2.01
C ALA A 26 -10.94 -6.44 -0.94
N THR A 27 -9.95 -6.34 -0.04
CA THR A 27 -9.84 -5.26 0.95
C THR A 27 -9.70 -3.89 0.28
N LEU A 28 -8.81 -3.73 -0.71
CA LEU A 28 -8.65 -2.46 -1.45
C LEU A 28 -9.96 -2.04 -2.13
N ARG A 29 -10.63 -2.98 -2.80
CA ARG A 29 -11.92 -2.71 -3.43
C ARG A 29 -12.98 -2.27 -2.41
N GLN A 30 -13.02 -2.90 -1.23
CA GLN A 30 -13.92 -2.55 -0.14
C GLN A 30 -13.60 -1.17 0.48
N ALA A 31 -12.32 -0.78 0.47
CA ALA A 31 -11.86 0.56 0.86
C ALA A 31 -12.13 1.65 -0.19
N GLY A 32 -12.81 1.32 -1.31
CA GLY A 32 -13.11 2.26 -2.39
C GLY A 32 -12.04 2.35 -3.48
N LEU A 33 -10.98 1.54 -3.42
CA LEU A 33 -9.85 1.56 -4.34
C LEU A 33 -10.01 0.54 -5.48
N GLY A 34 -11.26 0.36 -5.94
CA GLY A 34 -11.61 -0.64 -6.96
C GLY A 34 -11.02 -0.36 -8.34
N GLU A 35 -10.60 0.88 -8.61
CA GLU A 35 -9.94 1.26 -9.87
C GLU A 35 -8.62 0.53 -10.09
N LEU A 36 -8.00 -0.04 -9.05
CA LEU A 36 -6.76 -0.82 -9.14
C LEU A 36 -6.94 -2.22 -9.75
N ALA A 37 -8.16 -2.59 -10.17
CA ALA A 37 -8.47 -3.92 -10.71
C ALA A 37 -7.60 -4.31 -11.92
N ASP A 38 -7.19 -3.32 -12.72
CA ASP A 38 -6.39 -3.49 -13.93
C ASP A 38 -4.89 -3.23 -13.68
N LEU A 39 -4.48 -2.95 -12.44
CA LEU A 39 -3.08 -2.71 -12.12
C LEU A 39 -2.28 -4.00 -12.34
N ALA A 40 -1.41 -4.00 -13.35
CA ALA A 40 -0.55 -5.14 -13.68
C ALA A 40 0.46 -5.41 -12.54
N PRO A 41 0.98 -6.64 -12.38
CA PRO A 41 2.10 -6.91 -11.48
C PRO A 41 3.28 -5.97 -11.77
N PHE A 42 3.90 -5.43 -10.71
CA PHE A 42 4.93 -4.38 -10.79
C PHE A 42 4.46 -3.03 -11.37
N GLY A 43 3.15 -2.87 -11.60
CA GLY A 43 2.54 -1.59 -11.93
C GLY A 43 2.43 -0.70 -10.70
N ILE A 44 2.54 0.61 -10.92
CA ILE A 44 2.38 1.66 -9.93
C ILE A 44 1.33 2.67 -10.40
N ARG A 45 0.50 3.19 -9.49
CA ARG A 45 -0.53 4.18 -9.79
C ARG A 45 -0.81 5.06 -8.58
N ASP A 46 -0.97 6.36 -8.82
CA ASP A 46 -1.52 7.27 -7.82
C ASP A 46 -3.05 7.27 -7.89
N ILE A 47 -3.69 7.17 -6.72
CA ILE A 47 -5.15 7.18 -6.56
C ILE A 47 -5.54 8.12 -5.43
N ALA A 48 -6.78 8.60 -5.48
CA ALA A 48 -7.34 9.47 -4.44
C ALA A 48 -8.35 8.71 -3.56
N MET A 49 -8.22 8.84 -2.24
CA MET A 49 -9.19 8.36 -1.26
C MET A 49 -9.66 9.53 -0.42
N GLY A 50 -10.74 10.19 -0.86
CA GLY A 50 -11.14 11.49 -0.29
C GLY A 50 -10.10 12.55 -0.59
N GLU A 51 -9.53 13.17 0.44
CA GLU A 51 -8.45 14.17 0.31
C GLU A 51 -7.04 13.54 0.32
N ILE A 52 -6.94 12.23 0.52
CA ILE A 52 -5.65 11.51 0.59
C ILE A 52 -5.22 11.11 -0.80
N THR A 53 -3.98 11.45 -1.18
CA THR A 53 -3.30 10.82 -2.30
C THR A 53 -2.54 9.60 -1.83
N ILE A 54 -2.72 8.48 -2.51
CA ILE A 54 -2.07 7.21 -2.22
C ILE A 54 -1.36 6.74 -3.50
N THR A 55 -0.06 6.52 -3.41
CA THR A 55 0.67 5.78 -4.45
C THR A 55 0.55 4.30 -4.13
N VAL A 56 0.07 3.49 -5.08
CA VAL A 56 -0.09 2.05 -4.91
C VAL A 56 0.73 1.30 -5.94
N SER A 57 1.54 0.36 -5.46
CA SER A 57 2.24 -0.61 -6.31
C SER A 57 1.66 -2.01 -6.10
N ARG A 58 1.51 -2.77 -7.19
CA ARG A 58 1.19 -4.20 -7.12
C ARG A 58 2.48 -5.01 -6.96
N THR A 59 3.07 -4.87 -5.78
CA THR A 59 4.29 -5.53 -5.31
C THR A 59 4.04 -6.14 -3.92
N GLY A 60 4.83 -7.16 -3.59
CA GLY A 60 4.68 -7.86 -2.32
C GLY A 60 5.90 -8.70 -2.00
N PHE A 61 6.12 -8.89 -0.70
CA PHE A 61 7.27 -9.63 -0.17
C PHE A 61 6.93 -11.08 0.19
N THR A 62 5.65 -11.46 0.24
CA THR A 62 5.20 -12.77 0.75
C THR A 62 4.96 -13.83 -0.33
N GLY A 63 5.39 -13.58 -1.58
CA GLY A 63 5.17 -14.47 -2.72
C GLY A 63 3.70 -14.64 -3.18
N ASP A 64 2.75 -14.03 -2.48
CA ASP A 64 1.32 -14.01 -2.78
C ASP A 64 0.91 -12.67 -3.41
N LEU A 65 -0.37 -12.50 -3.75
CA LEU A 65 -0.94 -11.21 -4.11
C LEU A 65 -0.68 -10.20 -2.99
N GLY A 66 -0.09 -9.06 -3.35
CA GLY A 66 0.23 -8.01 -2.41
C GLY A 66 0.24 -6.64 -3.07
N TYR A 67 0.10 -5.63 -2.22
CA TYR A 67 0.20 -4.23 -2.59
C TYR A 67 1.04 -3.48 -1.57
N GLU A 68 1.76 -2.48 -2.07
CA GLU A 68 2.44 -1.49 -1.26
C GLU A 68 1.75 -0.15 -1.47
N LEU A 69 1.46 0.53 -0.37
CA LEU A 69 0.74 1.79 -0.36
C LEU A 69 1.60 2.84 0.33
N TRP A 70 1.78 3.98 -0.33
CA TRP A 70 2.51 5.12 0.19
C TRP A 70 1.62 6.36 0.24
N THR A 71 1.76 7.15 1.30
CA THR A 71 1.06 8.44 1.45
C THR A 71 1.87 9.39 2.34
N ALA A 72 1.42 10.63 2.47
CA ALA A 72 2.01 11.59 3.40
C ALA A 72 1.81 11.11 4.86
N PRO A 73 2.80 11.27 5.77
CA PRO A 73 2.74 10.76 7.13
C PRO A 73 1.48 11.16 7.92
N GLU A 74 0.97 12.37 7.71
CA GLU A 74 -0.25 12.88 8.33
C GLU A 74 -1.51 12.09 7.94
N HIS A 75 -1.52 11.42 6.79
CA HIS A 75 -2.64 10.62 6.29
C HIS A 75 -2.53 9.13 6.64
N ALA A 76 -1.36 8.69 7.12
CA ALA A 76 -1.11 7.28 7.42
C ALA A 76 -2.10 6.67 8.43
N PRO A 77 -2.50 7.35 9.53
CA PRO A 77 -3.50 6.81 10.44
C PRO A 77 -4.87 6.59 9.78
N GLN A 78 -5.31 7.53 8.95
CA GLN A 78 -6.58 7.42 8.25
C GLN A 78 -6.56 6.29 7.21
N LEU A 79 -5.45 6.13 6.49
CA LEU A 79 -5.26 5.01 5.57
C LEU A 79 -5.29 3.66 6.32
N TRP A 80 -4.59 3.57 7.45
CA TRP A 80 -4.57 2.39 8.30
C TRP A 80 -5.97 2.00 8.78
N ASP A 81 -6.70 2.93 9.38
CA ASP A 81 -8.04 2.68 9.92
C ASP A 81 -9.02 2.26 8.81
N GLY A 82 -8.95 2.91 7.65
CA GLY A 82 -9.76 2.57 6.49
C GLY A 82 -9.51 1.15 5.97
N LEU A 83 -8.24 0.74 5.88
CA LEU A 83 -7.88 -0.62 5.44
C LEU A 83 -8.30 -1.67 6.47
N MET A 84 -8.11 -1.39 7.77
CA MET A 84 -8.49 -2.30 8.85
C MET A 84 -10.00 -2.53 8.89
N GLU A 85 -10.81 -1.49 8.72
CA GLU A 85 -12.27 -1.63 8.65
C GLU A 85 -12.69 -2.39 7.37
N ALA A 86 -12.16 -2.01 6.21
CA ALA A 86 -12.48 -2.66 4.94
C ALA A 86 -12.10 -4.16 4.92
N GLY A 87 -10.99 -4.52 5.56
CA GLY A 87 -10.49 -5.88 5.62
C GLY A 87 -11.14 -6.75 6.71
N ARG A 88 -12.03 -6.21 7.54
CA ARG A 88 -12.61 -6.91 8.70
C ARG A 88 -13.30 -8.23 8.31
N LEU A 89 -14.05 -8.22 7.20
CA LEU A 89 -14.72 -9.43 6.68
C LEU A 89 -13.76 -10.41 5.99
N HIS A 90 -12.55 -9.97 5.68
CA HIS A 90 -11.49 -10.76 5.05
C HIS A 90 -10.45 -11.28 6.05
N GLY A 91 -10.68 -11.06 7.35
CA GLY A 91 -9.79 -11.53 8.41
C GLY A 91 -8.46 -10.77 8.48
N ILE A 92 -8.42 -9.50 8.05
CA ILE A 92 -7.23 -8.66 8.13
C ILE A 92 -6.69 -8.59 9.56
N ARG A 93 -5.36 -8.62 9.69
CA ARG A 93 -4.66 -8.51 10.97
C ARG A 93 -3.36 -7.74 10.79
N PRO A 94 -2.96 -6.93 11.79
CA PRO A 94 -1.60 -6.40 11.81
C PRO A 94 -0.61 -7.55 12.00
N ILE A 95 0.50 -7.51 11.28
CA ILE A 95 1.62 -8.43 11.46
C ILE A 95 2.88 -7.62 11.75
N GLY A 96 3.70 -8.13 12.67
CA GLY A 96 5.02 -7.58 12.94
C GLY A 96 6.06 -8.13 11.97
N TYR A 97 7.23 -7.49 11.95
CA TYR A 97 8.34 -7.83 11.04
C TYR A 97 8.76 -9.31 11.11
N ALA A 98 8.74 -9.92 12.29
CA ALA A 98 9.12 -11.32 12.47
C ALA A 98 8.26 -12.30 11.64
N ALA A 99 6.99 -11.98 11.39
CA ALA A 99 6.13 -12.80 10.54
C ALA A 99 6.44 -12.62 9.04
N VAL A 100 6.96 -11.46 8.64
CA VAL A 100 7.35 -11.16 7.26
C VAL A 100 8.61 -11.94 6.86
N GLU A 101 9.59 -12.01 7.75
CA GLU A 101 10.84 -12.77 7.52
C GLU A 101 10.65 -14.28 7.39
N MET A 102 9.51 -14.80 7.86
CA MET A 102 9.18 -16.23 7.77
C MET A 102 8.34 -16.58 6.53
N ALA A 103 7.87 -15.58 5.79
CA ALA A 103 6.95 -15.73 4.67
C ALA A 103 7.64 -16.14 3.37
#